data_AF-A0A1B6LF95-F1
#
_entry.id   AF-A0A1B6LF95-F1
#
_cell.length_a   1.000
_cell.length_b   1.000
_cell.length_c   1.000
_cell.angle_alpha   90.00
_cell.angle_beta   90.00
_cell.angle_gamma   90.00
#
_symmetry.space_group_name_H-M   'P 1'
#
loop_
_entity.id
_entity.type
_entity.pdbx_description
1 polymer ?
#
loop_
_entity_poly.entity_id
_entity_poly.type
_entity_poly.pdbx_seq_one_letter_code
_entity_poly.pdbx_strand_id
1 'polypeptide(L)'
;MTDDPLTMLENRVKTLEAKIFGQSDPIPDLPSPIIDDLLESHKVVSSALSGREKIATVVKRLDQLETVLDPMYEDSVIDSAAKLAFVLSTEVELEDITRQLVRINELSPCLESEQLRNIPHLMKQMGKLSSTMSEHKEKYDVMEEKFDDLISKYTEITNGVTAVFATLDNMVTELEIKAKPKKIID
;
A
#
# COMPACT_ATOMS: atom_id res chain seq x y z
N MET A 1 4.53 -104.05 42.53
CA MET A 1 5.03 -104.05 41.14
C MET A 1 5.78 -102.76 40.98
N THR A 2 7.09 -102.89 40.85
CA THR A 2 8.10 -101.83 40.87
C THR A 2 7.82 -100.80 39.79
N ASP A 3 7.47 -99.57 40.19
CA ASP A 3 7.61 -98.39 39.34
C ASP A 3 9.11 -98.21 39.10
N ASP A 4 9.59 -98.85 38.04
CA ASP A 4 10.98 -98.82 37.63
C ASP A 4 11.32 -97.34 37.35
N PRO A 5 12.36 -96.76 37.96
CA PRO A 5 12.78 -95.38 37.68
C PRO A 5 13.00 -95.13 36.17
N LEU A 6 13.27 -96.21 35.43
CA LEU A 6 13.35 -96.22 33.98
C LEU A 6 12.04 -95.83 33.29
N THR A 7 10.89 -96.34 33.76
CA THR A 7 9.57 -96.06 33.17
C THR A 7 9.14 -94.60 33.42
N MET A 8 9.49 -94.04 34.59
CA MET A 8 9.26 -92.63 34.88
C MET A 8 10.11 -91.73 33.97
N LEU A 9 11.36 -92.11 33.74
CA LEU A 9 12.26 -91.37 32.87
C LEU A 9 11.81 -91.45 31.41
N GLU A 10 11.38 -92.63 30.94
CA GLU A 10 10.84 -92.83 29.59
C GLU A 10 9.59 -91.97 29.35
N ASN A 11 8.67 -91.93 30.30
CA ASN A 11 7.48 -91.07 30.20
C ASN A 11 7.86 -89.58 30.13
N ARG A 12 8.84 -89.14 30.93
CA ARG A 12 9.33 -87.75 30.88
C ARG A 12 9.99 -87.42 29.54
N VAL A 13 10.80 -88.33 29.00
CA VAL A 13 11.42 -88.15 27.68
C VAL A 13 10.35 -88.03 26.60
N LYS A 14 9.35 -88.93 26.59
CA LYS A 14 8.21 -88.85 25.66
C LYS A 14 7.46 -87.51 25.76
N THR A 15 7.24 -86.99 26.97
CA THR A 15 6.60 -85.68 27.13
C THR A 15 7.46 -84.51 26.63
N LEU A 16 8.78 -84.62 26.70
CA LEU A 16 9.70 -83.60 26.20
C LEU A 16 9.80 -83.65 24.67
N GLU A 17 9.90 -84.86 24.10
CA GLU A 17 9.90 -85.06 22.64
C GLU A 17 8.61 -84.54 22.01
N ALA A 18 7.45 -84.85 22.59
CA ALA A 18 6.16 -84.33 22.12
C ALA A 18 6.06 -82.79 22.19
N LYS A 19 6.75 -82.13 23.13
CA LYS A 19 6.76 -80.66 23.24
C LYS A 19 7.70 -79.99 22.23
N ILE A 20 8.79 -80.66 21.87
CA ILE A 20 9.84 -80.11 21.02
C ILE A 20 9.55 -80.40 19.54
N PHE A 21 9.13 -81.63 19.22
CA PHE A 21 8.90 -82.10 17.85
C PHE A 21 7.42 -82.29 17.48
N GLY A 22 6.50 -82.19 18.45
CA GLY A 22 5.07 -82.40 18.20
C GLY A 22 4.72 -83.87 17.92
N GLN A 23 3.85 -84.11 16.93
CA GLN A 23 3.44 -85.45 16.45
C GLN A 23 4.32 -86.00 15.31
N SER A 24 5.47 -85.39 15.04
CA SER A 24 6.38 -85.83 13.97
C SER A 24 7.57 -86.60 14.56
N ASP A 25 7.97 -87.68 13.87
CA ASP A 25 9.14 -88.47 14.25
C ASP A 25 10.42 -87.61 14.26
N PRO A 26 11.41 -87.92 15.12
CA PRO A 26 12.66 -87.17 15.19
C PRO A 26 13.38 -87.22 13.84
N ILE A 27 13.42 -86.10 13.13
CA ILE A 27 14.16 -85.96 11.88
C ILE A 27 15.67 -85.96 12.24
N PRO A 28 16.51 -86.83 11.66
CA PRO A 28 17.91 -86.98 12.08
C PRO A 28 18.82 -85.78 11.80
N ASP A 29 18.36 -84.79 11.04
CA ASP A 29 19.09 -83.57 10.72
C ASP A 29 18.16 -82.36 10.89
N LEU A 30 18.00 -81.89 12.13
CA LEU A 30 17.42 -80.57 12.38
C LEU A 30 18.54 -79.53 12.10
N PRO A 31 18.39 -78.62 11.11
CA PRO A 31 19.50 -77.79 10.66
C PRO A 31 19.87 -76.64 11.62
N SER A 32 19.10 -76.38 12.68
CA SER A 32 19.40 -75.35 13.67
C SER A 32 18.94 -75.77 15.08
N PRO A 33 19.69 -75.41 16.13
CA PRO A 33 19.19 -75.50 17.50
C PRO A 33 17.92 -74.65 17.61
N ILE A 34 16.83 -75.21 18.15
CA ILE A 34 15.57 -74.48 18.40
C ILE A 34 15.81 -73.21 19.25
N ILE A 35 16.88 -73.22 20.05
CA ILE A 35 17.35 -72.07 20.82
C ILE A 35 17.77 -70.91 19.91
N ASP A 36 18.44 -71.20 18.78
CA ASP A 36 18.88 -70.18 17.83
C ASP A 36 17.69 -69.59 17.07
N ASP A 37 16.72 -70.41 16.66
CA ASP A 37 15.46 -69.93 16.05
C ASP A 37 14.63 -69.10 17.04
N LEU A 38 14.58 -69.49 18.31
CA LEU A 38 13.94 -68.71 19.37
C LEU A 38 14.69 -67.39 19.62
N LEU A 39 16.01 -67.41 19.58
CA LEU A 39 16.83 -66.21 19.72
C LEU A 39 16.65 -65.28 18.53
N GLU A 40 16.56 -65.81 17.32
CA GLU A 40 16.31 -65.05 16.10
C GLU A 40 14.92 -64.42 16.10
N SER A 41 13.89 -65.20 16.41
CA SER A 41 12.52 -64.65 16.57
C SER A 41 12.44 -63.60 17.68
N HIS A 42 13.13 -63.81 18.80
CA HIS A 42 13.23 -62.80 19.86
C HIS A 42 13.97 -61.53 19.38
N LYS A 43 15.05 -61.66 18.59
CA LYS A 43 15.75 -60.51 17.98
C LYS A 43 14.84 -59.76 17.00
N VAL A 44 14.08 -60.46 16.16
CA VAL A 44 13.11 -59.84 15.23
C VAL A 44 11.99 -59.12 15.98
N VAL A 45 11.40 -59.74 17.00
CA VAL A 45 10.36 -59.11 17.83
C VAL A 45 10.91 -57.91 18.61
N SER A 46 12.10 -58.04 19.20
CA SER A 46 12.75 -56.98 19.96
C SER A 46 13.16 -55.80 19.08
N SER A 47 13.70 -56.06 17.88
CA SER A 47 14.05 -55.02 16.91
C SER A 47 12.81 -54.29 16.37
N ALA A 48 11.72 -55.01 16.08
CA ALA A 48 10.45 -54.42 15.67
C ALA A 48 9.84 -53.55 16.78
N LEU A 49 9.93 -53.99 18.03
CA LEU A 49 9.45 -53.23 19.19
C LEU A 49 10.30 -51.98 19.45
N SER A 50 11.62 -52.09 19.35
CA SER A 50 12.56 -50.96 19.52
C SER A 50 12.37 -49.88 18.45
N GLY A 51 12.05 -50.27 17.21
CA GLY A 51 11.71 -49.32 16.15
C GLY A 51 10.44 -48.52 16.47
N ARG A 52 9.40 -49.18 16.99
CA ARG A 52 8.12 -48.54 17.32
C ARG A 52 8.24 -47.52 18.45
N GLU A 53 9.00 -47.81 19.49
CA GLU A 53 9.22 -46.88 20.61
C GLU A 53 9.98 -45.61 20.17
N LYS A 54 11.00 -45.79 19.31
CA LYS A 54 11.75 -44.67 18.72
C LYS A 54 10.86 -43.81 17.83
N ILE A 55 10.05 -44.43 16.97
CA ILE A 55 9.11 -43.70 16.10
C ILE A 55 8.08 -42.94 16.95
N ALA A 56 7.51 -43.56 17.97
CA ALA A 56 6.55 -42.89 18.86
C ALA A 56 7.17 -41.67 19.57
N THR A 57 8.44 -41.77 19.97
CA THR A 57 9.18 -40.65 20.57
C THR A 57 9.44 -39.52 19.57
N VAL A 58 9.79 -39.87 18.33
CA VAL A 58 10.02 -38.88 17.26
C VAL A 58 8.71 -38.19 16.87
N VAL A 59 7.61 -38.93 16.74
CA VAL A 59 6.28 -38.36 16.47
C VAL A 59 5.86 -37.39 17.56
N LYS A 60 6.03 -37.74 18.84
CA LYS A 60 5.74 -36.83 19.96
C LYS A 60 6.62 -35.58 19.97
N ARG A 61 7.87 -35.69 19.49
CA ARG A 61 8.78 -34.54 19.33
C ARG A 61 8.44 -33.70 18.10
N LEU A 62 7.77 -34.28 17.10
CA LEU A 62 7.34 -33.57 15.90
C LEU A 62 6.26 -32.54 16.25
N ASP A 63 5.28 -32.90 17.08
CA ASP A 63 4.26 -31.97 17.59
C ASP A 63 4.88 -30.79 18.38
N GLN A 64 5.92 -31.09 19.17
CA GLN A 64 6.68 -30.07 19.91
C GLN A 64 7.50 -29.19 18.98
N LEU A 65 8.08 -29.77 17.94
CA LEU A 65 8.86 -29.03 16.95
C LEU A 65 7.97 -28.13 16.10
N GLU A 66 6.78 -28.59 15.73
CA GLU A 66 5.76 -27.79 15.05
C GLU A 66 5.36 -26.57 15.90
N THR A 67 5.22 -26.76 17.21
CA THR A 67 4.93 -25.65 18.15
C THR A 67 6.07 -24.64 18.22
N VAL A 68 7.33 -25.08 18.18
CA VAL A 68 8.51 -24.19 18.28
C VAL A 68 8.86 -23.54 16.93
N LEU A 69 8.46 -24.13 15.81
CA LEU A 69 8.60 -23.55 14.47
C LEU A 69 7.48 -22.58 14.11
N ASP A 70 6.44 -22.44 14.94
CA ASP A 70 5.42 -21.42 14.76
C ASP A 70 6.07 -20.02 14.92
N PRO A 71 6.02 -19.15 13.89
CA PRO A 71 6.52 -17.79 13.96
C PRO A 71 5.90 -16.95 15.09
N MET A 72 4.74 -17.37 15.61
CA MET A 72 4.04 -16.72 16.71
C MET A 72 4.45 -17.25 18.10
N TYR A 73 5.24 -18.33 18.17
CA TYR A 73 5.75 -18.86 19.43
C TYR A 73 6.62 -17.83 20.14
N GLU A 74 7.48 -17.13 19.41
CA GLU A 74 8.39 -16.11 19.94
C GLU A 74 7.63 -14.89 20.51
N ASP A 75 6.55 -14.43 19.87
CA ASP A 75 5.71 -13.32 20.36
C ASP A 75 5.01 -13.62 21.70
N SER A 76 4.74 -14.91 21.96
CA SER A 76 4.19 -15.38 23.24
C SER A 76 5.24 -15.50 24.36
N VAL A 77 6.51 -15.67 23.99
CA VAL A 77 7.65 -15.92 24.90
C VAL A 77 8.42 -14.64 25.25
N ILE A 78 8.15 -13.51 24.60
CA ILE A 78 8.71 -12.22 25.04
C ILE A 78 8.28 -11.97 26.49
N ASP A 79 9.28 -11.94 27.37
CA ASP A 79 9.11 -11.71 28.80
C ASP A 79 8.29 -10.43 29.05
N SER A 80 7.36 -10.48 29.99
CA SER A 80 6.50 -9.33 30.31
C SER A 80 7.33 -8.12 30.74
N ALA A 81 8.51 -8.33 31.32
CA ALA A 81 9.43 -7.25 31.66
C ALA A 81 10.06 -6.61 30.42
N ALA A 82 10.36 -7.40 29.37
CA ALA A 82 10.86 -6.89 28.10
C ALA A 82 9.79 -6.09 27.34
N LYS A 83 8.52 -6.54 27.36
CA LYS A 83 7.38 -5.78 26.81
C LYS A 83 7.22 -4.43 27.53
N LEU A 84 7.32 -4.44 28.86
CA LEU A 84 7.21 -3.23 29.68
C LEU A 84 8.38 -2.27 29.41
N ALA A 85 9.62 -2.77 29.35
CA ALA A 85 10.78 -1.95 29.01
C ALA A 85 10.69 -1.36 27.61
N PHE A 86 10.19 -2.13 26.63
CA PHE A 86 9.94 -1.65 25.28
C PHE A 86 8.90 -0.53 25.25
N VAL A 87 7.75 -0.72 25.92
CA VAL A 87 6.70 0.30 26.00
C VAL A 87 7.21 1.57 26.68
N LEU A 88 7.94 1.47 27.78
CA LEU A 88 8.53 2.63 28.45
C LEU A 88 9.59 3.33 27.59
N SER A 89 10.39 2.56 26.84
CA SER A 89 11.40 3.15 25.94
C SER A 89 10.78 3.86 24.73
N THR A 90 9.59 3.44 24.31
CA THR A 90 8.86 3.97 23.15
C THR A 90 7.75 4.95 23.54
N GLU A 91 7.57 5.24 24.83
CA GLU A 91 6.50 6.10 25.35
C GLU A 91 6.51 7.49 24.71
N VAL A 92 7.69 8.12 24.61
CA VAL A 92 7.84 9.45 24.00
C VAL A 92 7.49 9.43 22.51
N GLU A 93 7.85 8.37 21.80
CA GLU A 93 7.52 8.20 20.39
C GLU A 93 6.01 7.97 20.20
N LEU A 94 5.40 7.16 21.06
CA LEU A 94 3.95 6.91 21.07
C LEU A 94 3.15 8.17 21.39
N GLU A 95 3.61 8.99 22.33
CA GLU A 95 2.98 10.28 22.62
C GLU A 95 3.05 11.23 21.42
N ASP A 96 4.19 11.30 20.74
CA ASP A 96 4.34 12.16 19.56
C ASP A 96 3.47 11.67 18.39
N ILE A 97 3.46 10.37 18.12
CA ILE A 97 2.57 9.74 17.11
C ILE A 97 1.10 10.02 17.46
N THR A 98 0.71 9.90 18.72
CA THR A 98 -0.66 10.15 19.16
C THR A 98 -1.03 11.62 18.98
N ARG A 99 -0.13 12.55 19.33
CA ARG A 99 -0.33 13.99 19.11
C ARG A 99 -0.48 14.32 17.63
N GLN A 100 0.35 13.73 16.78
CA GLN A 100 0.27 13.90 15.34
C GLN A 100 -1.04 13.33 14.78
N LEU A 101 -1.48 12.16 15.24
CA LEU A 101 -2.76 11.57 14.84
C LEU A 101 -3.96 12.42 15.26
N VAL A 102 -3.96 12.94 16.48
CA VAL A 102 -4.99 13.87 16.94
C VAL A 102 -5.01 15.10 16.04
N ARG A 103 -3.84 15.66 15.72
CA ARG A 103 -3.74 16.82 14.84
C ARG A 103 -4.23 16.54 13.42
N ILE A 104 -3.94 15.37 12.88
CA ILE A 104 -4.45 14.93 11.57
C ILE A 104 -5.97 14.80 11.62
N ASN A 105 -6.52 14.21 12.68
CA ASN A 105 -7.97 14.06 12.83
C ASN A 105 -8.69 15.41 12.95
N GLU A 106 -8.10 16.38 13.66
CA GLU A 106 -8.60 17.76 13.71
C GLU A 106 -8.60 18.45 12.33
N LEU A 107 -7.61 18.15 11.48
CA LEU A 107 -7.44 18.74 10.16
C LEU A 107 -8.18 17.98 9.04
N SER A 108 -8.62 16.75 9.30
CA SER A 108 -9.38 15.92 8.35
C SER A 108 -10.66 16.61 7.85
N PRO A 109 -11.48 17.29 8.70
CA PRO A 109 -12.62 18.07 8.24
C PRO A 109 -12.27 19.24 7.32
N CYS A 110 -11.05 19.79 7.41
CA CYS A 110 -10.60 20.85 6.51
C CYS A 110 -10.33 20.32 5.09
N LEU A 111 -9.87 19.07 4.98
CA LEU A 111 -9.64 18.39 3.71
C LEU A 111 -10.97 17.99 3.03
N GLU A 112 -11.99 17.68 3.82
CA GLU A 112 -13.34 17.38 3.35
C GLU A 112 -14.18 18.64 3.09
N SER A 113 -13.61 19.83 3.26
CA SER A 113 -14.35 21.07 3.05
C SER A 113 -14.88 21.12 1.61
N GLU A 114 -16.19 21.33 1.49
CA GLU A 114 -16.88 21.53 0.20
C GLU A 114 -16.19 22.62 -0.65
N GLN A 115 -15.46 23.55 -0.02
CA GLN A 115 -14.64 24.56 -0.69
C GLN A 115 -13.52 23.96 -1.54
N LEU A 116 -12.80 22.94 -1.04
CA LEU A 116 -11.77 22.23 -1.80
C LEU A 116 -12.38 21.41 -2.93
N ARG A 117 -13.54 20.77 -2.69
CA ARG A 117 -14.26 20.00 -3.71
C ARG A 117 -14.75 20.87 -4.87
N ASN A 118 -15.08 22.12 -4.60
CA ASN A 118 -15.56 23.08 -5.61
C ASN A 118 -14.44 23.77 -6.41
N ILE A 119 -13.16 23.52 -6.09
CA ILE A 119 -12.01 24.13 -6.80
C ILE A 119 -12.02 23.84 -8.31
N PRO A 120 -12.24 22.61 -8.80
CA PRO A 120 -12.23 22.35 -10.24
C PRO A 120 -13.34 23.11 -10.99
N HIS A 121 -14.51 23.28 -10.35
CA HIS A 121 -15.60 24.06 -10.91
C HIS A 121 -15.26 25.56 -10.94
N LEU A 122 -14.71 26.10 -9.84
CA LEU A 122 -14.27 27.49 -9.77
C LEU A 122 -13.14 27.77 -10.78
N MET A 123 -12.20 26.84 -10.94
CA MET A 123 -11.11 26.92 -11.92
C MET A 123 -11.66 26.96 -13.35
N LYS A 124 -12.68 26.16 -13.66
CA LYS A 124 -13.37 26.20 -14.97
C LYS A 124 -14.06 27.54 -15.20
N GLN A 125 -14.74 28.08 -14.19
CA GLN A 125 -15.36 29.41 -14.28
C GLN A 125 -14.31 30.52 -14.47
N MET A 126 -13.20 30.45 -13.74
CA MET A 126 -12.10 31.40 -13.85
C MET A 126 -11.43 31.32 -15.23
N GLY A 127 -11.24 30.12 -15.78
CA GLY A 127 -10.76 29.94 -17.15
C GLY A 127 -11.69 30.57 -18.19
N LYS A 128 -13.00 30.38 -18.05
CA LYS A 128 -14.00 31.02 -18.91
C LYS A 128 -13.94 32.55 -18.79
N LEU A 129 -13.86 33.07 -17.56
CA LEU A 129 -13.75 34.49 -17.29
C LEU A 129 -12.47 35.09 -17.91
N SER A 130 -11.34 34.40 -17.78
CA SER A 130 -10.07 34.80 -18.38
C SER A 130 -10.14 34.89 -19.90
N SER A 131 -10.80 33.92 -20.54
CA SER A 131 -11.04 33.94 -22.00
C SER A 131 -11.88 35.16 -22.39
N THR A 132 -13.01 35.37 -21.69
CA THR A 132 -13.88 36.52 -21.98
C THR A 132 -13.17 37.85 -21.73
N MET A 133 -12.34 37.95 -20.70
CA MET A 133 -11.57 39.16 -20.41
C MET A 133 -10.55 39.45 -21.52
N SER A 134 -9.89 38.42 -22.05
CA SER A 134 -8.99 38.57 -23.19
C SER A 134 -9.73 39.07 -24.44
N GLU A 135 -10.89 38.49 -24.75
CA GLU A 135 -11.73 38.93 -25.87
C GLU A 135 -12.23 40.37 -25.69
N HIS A 136 -12.62 40.74 -24.47
CA HIS A 136 -13.05 42.10 -24.17
C HIS A 136 -11.91 43.10 -24.30
N LYS A 137 -10.71 42.74 -23.88
CA LYS A 137 -9.52 43.56 -24.03
C LYS A 137 -9.19 43.80 -25.50
N GLU A 138 -9.16 42.74 -26.32
CA GLU A 138 -8.91 42.88 -27.75
C GLU A 138 -9.94 43.79 -28.44
N LYS A 139 -11.23 43.64 -28.08
CA LYS A 139 -12.29 44.53 -28.59
C LYS A 139 -12.12 45.98 -28.13
N TYR A 140 -11.65 46.19 -26.90
CA TYR A 140 -11.39 47.51 -26.37
C TYR A 140 -10.23 48.18 -27.10
N ASP A 141 -9.11 47.46 -27.30
CA ASP A 141 -7.93 47.96 -28.01
C ASP A 141 -8.29 48.38 -29.46
N VAL A 142 -9.07 47.57 -30.17
CA VAL A 142 -9.55 47.91 -31.53
C VAL A 142 -10.52 49.11 -31.52
N MET A 143 -11.33 49.26 -30.47
CA MET A 143 -12.24 50.39 -30.33
C MET A 143 -11.48 51.68 -30.02
N GLU A 144 -10.46 51.60 -29.17
CA GLU A 144 -9.56 52.70 -28.82
C GLU A 144 -8.84 53.23 -30.06
N GLU A 145 -8.28 52.35 -30.89
CA GLU A 145 -7.63 52.74 -32.14
C GLU A 145 -8.59 53.49 -33.09
N LYS A 146 -9.82 53.00 -33.23
CA LYS A 146 -10.85 53.67 -34.06
C LYS A 146 -11.29 55.00 -33.47
N PHE A 147 -11.37 55.10 -32.15
CA PHE A 147 -11.75 56.32 -31.46
C PHE A 147 -10.67 57.39 -31.62
N ASP A 148 -9.40 57.01 -31.49
CA ASP A 148 -8.25 57.90 -31.72
C ASP A 148 -8.18 58.38 -33.18
N ASP A 149 -8.40 57.49 -34.15
CA ASP A 149 -8.49 57.87 -35.57
C ASP A 149 -9.64 58.87 -35.82
N LEU A 150 -10.80 58.65 -35.20
CA LEU A 150 -11.94 59.56 -35.32
C LEU A 150 -11.66 60.93 -34.69
N ILE A 151 -11.03 60.97 -33.51
CA ILE A 151 -10.60 62.21 -32.86
C ILE A 151 -9.58 62.95 -33.72
N SER A 152 -8.63 62.23 -34.32
CA SER A 152 -7.63 62.81 -35.21
C SER A 152 -8.30 63.47 -36.42
N LYS A 153 -9.21 62.77 -37.09
CA LYS A 153 -10.01 63.31 -38.21
C LYS A 153 -10.86 64.50 -37.81
N TYR A 154 -11.50 64.44 -36.65
CA TYR A 154 -12.28 65.57 -36.13
C TYR A 154 -11.40 66.79 -35.86
N THR A 155 -10.21 66.59 -35.30
CA THR A 155 -9.24 67.64 -35.04
C THR A 155 -8.73 68.26 -36.34
N GLU A 156 -8.46 67.43 -37.35
CA GLU A 156 -8.06 67.88 -38.69
C GLU A 156 -9.15 68.73 -39.35
N ILE A 157 -10.41 68.28 -39.34
CA ILE A 157 -11.54 69.03 -39.88
C ILE A 157 -11.70 70.36 -39.13
N THR A 158 -11.62 70.34 -37.80
CA THR A 158 -11.75 71.55 -36.97
C THR A 158 -10.66 72.56 -37.30
N ASN A 159 -9.41 72.11 -37.40
CA ASN A 159 -8.28 72.97 -37.79
C ASN A 159 -8.45 73.52 -39.22
N GLY A 160 -8.92 72.69 -40.16
CA GLY A 160 -9.21 73.12 -41.53
C GLY A 160 -10.31 74.18 -41.58
N VAL A 161 -11.39 73.98 -40.83
CA VAL A 161 -12.49 74.95 -40.69
C VAL A 161 -11.98 76.24 -40.06
N THR A 162 -11.19 76.17 -38.99
CA THR A 162 -10.58 77.35 -38.36
C THR A 162 -9.68 78.11 -39.34
N ALA A 163 -8.89 77.41 -40.16
CA ALA A 163 -8.05 78.04 -41.19
C ALA A 163 -8.88 78.70 -42.30
N VAL A 164 -9.96 78.06 -42.76
CA VAL A 164 -10.88 78.65 -43.75
C VAL A 164 -11.55 79.90 -43.19
N PHE A 165 -12.04 79.86 -41.95
CA PHE A 165 -12.62 81.05 -41.32
C PHE A 165 -11.60 82.19 -41.16
N ALA A 166 -10.35 81.89 -40.80
CA ALA A 166 -9.29 82.89 -40.71
C ALA A 166 -8.94 83.50 -42.07
N THR A 167 -8.89 82.71 -43.15
CA THR A 167 -8.63 83.24 -44.50
C THR A 167 -9.80 84.07 -45.03
N LEU A 168 -11.04 83.64 -44.76
CA LEU A 168 -12.24 84.40 -45.09
C LEU A 168 -12.27 85.74 -44.33
N ASP A 169 -11.97 85.74 -43.03
CA ASP A 169 -11.92 86.94 -42.20
C ASP A 169 -10.86 87.94 -42.69
N ASN A 170 -9.67 87.45 -43.05
CA ASN A 170 -8.64 88.27 -43.70
C ASN A 170 -9.11 88.86 -45.03
N MET A 171 -9.77 88.06 -45.88
CA MET A 171 -10.29 88.52 -47.17
C MET A 171 -11.39 89.57 -47.01
N VAL A 172 -12.31 89.38 -46.06
CA VAL A 172 -13.35 90.36 -45.72
C VAL A 172 -12.71 91.64 -45.20
N THR A 173 -11.74 91.55 -44.30
CA THR A 173 -10.99 92.71 -43.77
C THR A 173 -10.31 93.50 -44.89
N GLU A 174 -9.68 92.82 -45.86
CA GLU A 174 -9.09 93.48 -47.03
C GLU A 174 -10.13 94.21 -47.89
N LEU A 175 -11.27 93.58 -48.13
CA LEU A 175 -12.37 94.18 -48.89
C LEU A 175 -12.97 95.38 -48.13
N GLU A 176 -13.12 95.30 -46.81
CA GLU A 176 -13.57 96.41 -45.98
C GLU A 176 -12.59 97.60 -46.02
N ILE A 177 -11.27 97.34 -45.97
CA ILE A 177 -10.25 98.39 -46.10
C ILE A 177 -10.34 99.06 -47.48
N LYS A 178 -10.54 98.28 -48.56
CA LYS A 178 -10.68 98.79 -49.93
C LYS A 178 -12.02 99.52 -50.14
N ALA A 179 -13.07 99.12 -49.45
CA ALA A 179 -14.41 99.70 -49.53
C ALA A 179 -14.61 100.93 -48.62
N LYS A 180 -13.67 101.24 -47.72
CA LYS A 180 -13.70 102.50 -46.97
C LYS A 180 -13.57 103.67 -47.95
N PRO A 181 -14.55 104.59 -48.02
CA PRO A 181 -14.47 105.73 -48.93
C PRO A 181 -13.31 106.64 -48.53
N LYS A 182 -12.60 107.17 -49.54
CA LYS A 182 -11.62 108.26 -49.35
C LYS A 182 -12.30 109.34 -48.52
N LYS A 183 -11.76 109.61 -47.33
CA LYS A 183 -12.12 110.77 -46.52
C LYS A 183 -11.90 112.01 -47.40
N ILE A 184 -13.00 112.56 -47.92
CA ILE A 184 -13.03 113.92 -48.43
C ILE A 184 -12.89 114.76 -47.17
N ILE A 185 -11.71 115.34 -46.97
CA ILE A 185 -11.49 116.40 -46.01
C ILE A 185 -11.20 117.64 -46.86
N ASP A 186 -12.11 118.61 -46.74
CA ASP A 186 -11.94 120.01 -47.15
C ASP A 186 -10.69 120.65 -46.50
#